data_AF-A0A938HC00-F1
#
_entry.id   AF-A0A938HC00-F1
#
_cell.length_a   1.000
_cell.length_b   1.000
_cell.length_c   1.000
_cell.angle_alpha   90.00
_cell.angle_beta   90.00
_cell.angle_gamma   90.00
#
_symmetry.space_group_name_H-M   'P 1'
#
loop_
_entity.id
_entity.type
_entity.pdbx_description
1 polymer ?
#
loop_
_entity_poly.entity_id
_entity_poly.type
_entity_poly.pdbx_seq_one_letter_code
_entity_poly.pdbx_strand_id
1 'polypeptide(L)'
;MSKHIQTRQQSAKARKVSSEAIEQVFTYWKQTIAPKSKAVLDDKRTIRIGWAIHDYGIESCKQAINGILNSEWHMGVNPQQKKYNDVELIFRNADNVEKFIELSNKRDARAEFLSDPNW
;
A
#
# COMPACT_ATOMS: atom_id res chain seq x y z
N MET A 1 6.33 6.12 -19.78
CA MET A 1 7.70 6.03 -19.21
C MET A 1 8.19 4.59 -19.29
N SER A 2 9.47 4.35 -19.62
CA SER A 2 10.05 3.00 -19.62
C SER A 2 10.17 2.47 -18.17
N LYS A 3 9.92 1.16 -17.99
CA LYS A 3 9.96 0.45 -16.68
C LYS A 3 11.31 0.64 -15.95
N HIS A 4 12.40 0.79 -16.71
CA HIS A 4 13.74 1.05 -16.19
C HIS A 4 13.91 2.47 -15.63
N ILE A 5 13.30 3.48 -16.27
CA ILE A 5 13.36 4.88 -15.83
C ILE A 5 12.59 5.04 -14.51
N GLN A 6 11.40 4.44 -14.43
CA GLN A 6 10.58 4.46 -13.22
C GLN A 6 11.32 3.86 -12.02
N THR A 7 12.02 2.74 -12.21
CA THR A 7 12.74 2.06 -11.12
C THR A 7 13.93 2.89 -10.62
N ARG A 8 14.65 3.60 -11.51
CA ARG A 8 15.76 4.49 -11.11
C ARG A 8 15.28 5.69 -10.30
N GLN A 9 14.19 6.33 -10.74
CA GLN A 9 13.60 7.47 -10.02
C GLN A 9 13.07 7.04 -8.64
N GLN A 10 12.37 5.90 -8.56
CA GLN A 10 11.88 5.36 -7.29
C GLN A 10 13.04 5.05 -6.32
N SER A 11 14.13 4.45 -6.82
CA SER A 11 15.33 4.21 -5.99
C SER A 11 15.95 5.52 -5.48
N ALA A 12 16.00 6.57 -6.31
CA ALA A 12 16.50 7.88 -5.88
C ALA A 12 15.63 8.56 -4.82
N LYS A 13 14.30 8.42 -4.90
CA LYS A 13 13.37 8.91 -3.89
C LYS A 13 13.49 8.12 -2.58
N ALA A 14 13.52 6.79 -2.67
CA ALA A 14 13.66 5.91 -1.51
C ALA A 14 14.92 6.19 -0.68
N ARG A 15 16.04 6.54 -1.32
CA ARG A 15 17.29 6.93 -0.63
C ARG A 15 17.17 8.17 0.28
N LYS A 16 16.11 8.98 0.13
CA LYS A 16 15.86 10.17 0.96
C LYS A 16 14.97 9.88 2.17
N VAL A 17 14.47 8.65 2.31
CA VAL A 17 13.60 8.22 3.40
C VAL A 17 14.40 7.36 4.37
N SER A 18 14.19 7.54 5.67
CA SER A 18 14.91 6.78 6.69
C SER A 18 14.50 5.30 6.69
N SER A 19 15.41 4.43 7.13
CA SER A 19 15.16 2.99 7.30
C SER A 19 13.98 2.73 8.23
N GLU A 20 13.86 3.51 9.31
CA GLU A 20 12.84 3.34 10.34
C GLU A 20 11.45 3.64 9.78
N ALA A 21 11.31 4.68 8.95
CA ALA A 21 10.05 5.00 8.28
C ALA A 21 9.61 3.90 7.30
N ILE A 22 10.57 3.32 6.57
CA ILE A 22 10.30 2.20 5.66
C ILE A 22 9.89 0.95 6.46
N GLU A 23 10.61 0.64 7.53
CA GLU A 23 10.31 -0.50 8.41
C GLU A 23 8.94 -0.34 9.09
N GLN A 24 8.58 0.87 9.50
CA GLN A 24 7.27 1.17 10.07
C GLN A 24 6.14 0.82 9.10
N VAL A 25 6.21 1.26 7.84
CA VAL A 25 5.19 0.98 6.83
C VAL A 25 5.18 -0.50 6.45
N PHE A 26 6.34 -1.14 6.35
CA PHE A 26 6.43 -2.58 6.08
C PHE A 26 5.81 -3.42 7.21
N THR A 27 6.10 -3.07 8.46
CA THR A 27 5.55 -3.73 9.65
C THR A 27 4.04 -3.58 9.69
N TYR A 28 3.55 -2.37 9.41
CA TYR A 28 2.11 -2.12 9.31
C TYR A 28 1.45 -3.00 8.23
N TRP A 29 2.00 -3.04 7.02
CA TRP A 29 1.51 -3.93 5.96
C TRP A 29 1.48 -5.40 6.42
N LYS A 30 2.56 -5.88 7.06
CA LYS A 30 2.66 -7.27 7.49
C LYS A 30 1.62 -7.59 8.56
N GLN A 31 1.43 -6.72 9.54
CA GLN A 31 0.43 -6.90 10.60
C GLN A 31 -1.01 -6.85 10.05
N THR A 32 -1.29 -5.92 9.14
CA THR A 32 -2.65 -5.68 8.62
C THR A 32 -3.05 -6.71 7.57
N ILE A 33 -2.16 -7.05 6.63
CA ILE A 33 -2.50 -7.85 5.43
C ILE A 33 -2.00 -9.29 5.52
N ALA A 34 -0.81 -9.50 6.10
CA ALA A 34 -0.07 -10.74 5.96
C ALA A 34 0.54 -11.24 7.30
N PRO A 35 -0.22 -11.31 8.41
CA PRO A 35 0.35 -11.51 9.75
C PRO A 35 1.07 -12.86 9.93
N LYS A 36 0.70 -13.87 9.14
CA LYS A 36 1.32 -15.21 9.13
C LYS A 36 2.40 -15.37 8.06
N SER A 37 2.72 -14.31 7.31
CA SER A 37 3.65 -14.38 6.19
C SER A 37 5.10 -14.37 6.66
N LYS A 38 5.94 -15.16 5.97
CA LYS A 38 7.40 -15.13 6.10
C LYS A 38 8.05 -14.01 5.27
N ALA A 39 7.25 -13.08 4.72
CA ALA A 39 7.76 -11.95 3.96
C ALA A 39 8.80 -11.16 4.75
N VAL A 40 9.87 -10.78 4.04
CA VAL A 40 10.99 -9.97 4.51
C VAL A 40 11.01 -8.64 3.77
N LEU A 41 11.61 -7.63 4.39
CA LEU A 41 11.84 -6.33 3.78
C LEU A 41 13.09 -6.42 2.87
N ASP A 42 12.90 -6.94 1.66
CA ASP A 42 13.95 -7.00 0.64
C ASP A 42 14.16 -5.63 -0.06
N ASP A 43 15.24 -5.50 -0.83
CA ASP A 43 15.59 -4.26 -1.54
C ASP A 43 14.45 -3.71 -2.40
N LYS A 44 13.66 -4.60 -3.02
CA LYS A 44 12.59 -4.19 -3.89
C LYS A 44 11.43 -3.63 -3.08
N ARG A 45 11.04 -4.26 -1.98
CA ARG A 45 10.05 -3.71 -1.03
C ARG A 45 10.53 -2.40 -0.42
N THR A 46 11.80 -2.31 -0.04
CA THR A 46 12.43 -1.09 0.48
C THR A 46 12.31 0.07 -0.51
N ILE A 47 12.66 -0.15 -1.78
CA ILE A 47 12.52 0.87 -2.82
C ILE A 47 11.05 1.27 -2.98
N ARG A 48 10.13 0.29 -3.04
CA ARG A 48 8.69 0.49 -3.26
C ARG A 48 8.05 1.33 -2.15
N ILE A 49 8.33 0.98 -0.90
CA ILE A 49 7.83 1.70 0.25
C ILE A 49 8.49 3.08 0.34
N GLY A 50 9.80 3.16 0.18
CA GLY A 50 10.55 4.42 0.30
C GLY A 50 10.12 5.48 -0.71
N TRP A 51 9.90 5.14 -1.98
CA TRP A 51 9.44 6.15 -2.95
C TRP A 51 8.01 6.62 -2.65
N ALA A 52 7.14 5.73 -2.18
CA ALA A 52 5.78 6.09 -1.82
C ALA A 52 5.75 6.99 -0.58
N ILE A 53 6.55 6.70 0.45
CA ILE A 53 6.69 7.57 1.63
C ILE A 53 7.21 8.96 1.21
N HIS A 54 8.19 9.02 0.30
CA HIS A 54 8.73 10.29 -0.16
C HIS A 54 7.65 11.19 -0.81
N ASP A 55 6.76 10.61 -1.62
CA ASP A 55 5.77 11.38 -2.37
C ASP A 55 4.47 11.62 -1.59
N TYR A 56 4.04 10.66 -0.77
CA TYR A 56 2.72 10.67 -0.14
C TYR A 56 2.76 10.72 1.40
N GLY A 57 3.90 10.46 2.01
CA GLY A 57 4.04 10.35 3.47
C GLY A 57 3.60 8.99 4.04
N ILE A 58 3.91 8.77 5.32
CA ILE A 58 3.68 7.51 6.02
C ILE A 58 2.18 7.20 6.15
N GLU A 59 1.37 8.18 6.54
CA GLU A 59 -0.07 7.96 6.79
C GLU A 59 -0.83 7.63 5.50
N SER A 60 -0.55 8.31 4.40
CA SER A 60 -1.11 7.97 3.08
C SER A 60 -0.71 6.58 2.63
N CYS A 61 0.53 6.15 2.89
CA CYS A 61 0.97 4.78 2.63
C CYS A 61 0.18 3.75 3.45
N LYS A 62 -0.13 4.04 4.72
CA LYS A 62 -1.00 3.18 5.55
C LYS A 62 -2.44 3.16 5.02
N GLN A 63 -2.98 4.28 4.55
CA GLN A 63 -4.28 4.34 3.89
C GLN A 63 -4.31 3.47 2.64
N ALA A 64 -3.28 3.52 1.79
CA ALA A 64 -3.17 2.63 0.63
C ALA A 64 -3.16 1.14 1.04
N ILE A 65 -2.46 0.79 2.12
CA ILE A 65 -2.46 -0.57 2.69
C ILE A 65 -3.86 -0.98 3.17
N ASN A 66 -4.62 -0.08 3.80
CA ASN A 66 -5.98 -0.39 4.24
C ASN A 66 -6.92 -0.53 3.05
N GLY A 67 -6.82 0.36 2.05
CA GLY A 67 -7.75 0.36 0.93
C GLY A 67 -7.61 -0.84 -0.01
N ILE A 68 -6.47 -1.51 -0.08
CA ILE A 68 -6.38 -2.76 -0.86
C ILE A 68 -7.24 -3.88 -0.28
N LEU A 69 -7.52 -3.87 1.03
CA LEU A 69 -8.45 -4.82 1.67
C LEU A 69 -9.89 -4.65 1.17
N ASN A 70 -10.23 -3.46 0.66
CA ASN A 70 -11.56 -3.16 0.12
C ASN A 70 -11.69 -3.57 -1.36
N SER A 71 -10.65 -4.13 -1.96
CA SER A 71 -10.73 -4.67 -3.32
C SER A 71 -10.86 -6.19 -3.29
N GLU A 72 -12.09 -6.67 -3.48
CA GLU A 72 -12.40 -8.12 -3.55
C GLU A 72 -11.49 -8.86 -4.53
N TRP A 73 -11.28 -8.28 -5.72
CA TRP A 73 -10.38 -8.82 -6.73
C TRP A 73 -8.96 -9.01 -6.19
N HIS A 74 -8.36 -7.99 -5.56
CA HIS A 74 -7.01 -8.11 -5.00
C HIS A 74 -6.95 -9.02 -3.78
N MET A 75 -8.08 -9.22 -3.09
CA MET A 75 -8.20 -10.07 -1.92
C MET A 75 -8.56 -11.53 -2.23
N GLY A 76 -8.58 -11.91 -3.51
CA GLY A 76 -8.70 -13.30 -3.96
C GLY A 76 -10.06 -13.67 -4.56
N VAL A 77 -11.00 -12.72 -4.65
CA VAL A 77 -12.25 -12.89 -5.40
C VAL A 77 -11.95 -12.64 -6.89
N ASN A 78 -11.14 -13.52 -7.44
CA ASN A 78 -10.73 -13.51 -8.83
C ASN A 78 -10.65 -14.96 -9.36
N PRO A 79 -10.64 -15.18 -10.69
CA PRO A 79 -10.60 -16.52 -11.27
C PRO A 79 -9.40 -17.36 -10.81
N GLN A 80 -8.30 -16.71 -10.40
CA GLN A 80 -7.09 -17.39 -9.94
C GLN A 80 -7.12 -17.72 -8.44
N GLN A 81 -8.16 -17.28 -7.70
CA GLN A 81 -8.26 -17.39 -6.24
C GLN A 81 -7.00 -16.89 -5.52
N LYS A 82 -6.32 -15.90 -6.11
CA LYS A 82 -4.99 -15.46 -5.67
C LYS A 82 -5.05 -14.06 -5.08
N LYS A 83 -4.44 -13.88 -3.91
CA LYS A 83 -4.25 -12.56 -3.32
C LYS A 83 -3.14 -11.80 -4.04
N TYR A 84 -3.45 -10.57 -4.43
CA TYR A 84 -2.55 -9.62 -5.06
C TYR A 84 -2.46 -8.39 -4.15
N ASN A 85 -1.84 -8.54 -2.99
CA ASN A 85 -1.86 -7.54 -1.92
C ASN A 85 -0.47 -7.22 -1.34
N ASP A 86 0.58 -7.55 -2.08
CA ASP A 86 1.97 -7.23 -1.70
C ASP A 86 2.28 -5.75 -1.92
N VAL A 87 3.18 -5.20 -1.10
CA VAL A 87 3.67 -3.82 -1.20
C VAL A 87 4.23 -3.47 -2.58
N GLU A 88 4.76 -4.44 -3.32
CA GLU A 88 5.20 -4.24 -4.70
C GLU A 88 4.06 -3.82 -5.64
N LEU A 89 2.85 -4.31 -5.40
CA LEU A 89 1.67 -3.91 -6.15
C LEU A 89 1.08 -2.62 -5.60
N ILE A 90 0.91 -2.52 -4.28
CA ILE A 90 0.33 -1.34 -3.62
C ILE A 90 1.13 -0.10 -4.02
N PHE A 91 2.46 -0.17 -3.98
CA PHE A 91 3.38 0.92 -4.30
C PHE A 91 4.07 0.71 -5.67
N ARG A 92 3.34 0.19 -6.67
CA ARG A 92 3.89 -0.01 -8.02
C ARG A 92 4.17 1.31 -8.75
N ASN A 93 3.24 2.23 -8.67
CA ASN A 93 3.24 3.53 -9.33
C ASN A 93 2.24 4.44 -8.61
N ALA A 94 2.23 5.73 -8.99
CA ALA A 94 1.31 6.72 -8.43
C ALA A 94 -0.16 6.25 -8.51
N ASP A 95 -0.60 5.82 -9.70
CA ASP A 95 -1.96 5.34 -9.95
C ASP A 95 -2.40 4.24 -8.96
N ASN A 96 -1.52 3.29 -8.64
CA ASN A 96 -1.82 2.25 -7.68
C ASN A 96 -1.96 2.82 -6.26
N VAL A 97 -1.03 3.69 -5.84
CA VAL A 97 -1.08 4.29 -4.50
C VAL A 97 -2.36 5.09 -4.32
N GLU A 98 -2.65 5.98 -5.26
CA GLU A 98 -3.83 6.86 -5.24
C GLU A 98 -5.13 6.06 -5.28
N LYS A 99 -5.22 5.05 -6.16
CA LYS A 99 -6.37 4.15 -6.23
C LYS A 99 -6.65 3.48 -4.88
N PHE A 100 -5.61 2.98 -4.21
CA PHE A 100 -5.81 2.30 -2.93
C PHE A 100 -6.10 3.28 -1.79
N ILE A 101 -5.58 4.50 -1.81
CA ILE A 101 -6.00 5.55 -0.87
C ILE A 101 -7.50 5.84 -1.04
N GLU A 102 -7.97 6.05 -2.28
CA GLU A 102 -9.39 6.31 -2.56
C GLU A 102 -10.29 5.16 -2.07
N LEU A 103 -9.85 3.90 -2.27
CA LEU A 103 -10.58 2.74 -1.76
C LEU A 103 -10.65 2.67 -0.24
N SER A 104 -9.68 3.25 0.49
CA SER A 104 -9.76 3.37 1.95
C SER A 104 -10.90 4.30 2.36
N ASN A 105 -10.95 5.48 1.75
CA ASN A 105 -11.93 6.53 2.09
C ASN A 105 -13.38 6.10 1.85
N LYS A 106 -13.64 5.27 0.82
CA LYS A 106 -14.99 4.73 0.54
C LYS A 106 -15.55 3.90 1.71
N ARG A 107 -14.70 3.24 2.48
CA ARG A 107 -15.13 2.47 3.65
C ARG A 107 -15.41 3.37 4.84
N ASP A 108 -14.59 4.39 5.07
CA ASP A 108 -14.80 5.32 6.19
C ASP A 108 -16.14 6.05 6.02
N ALA A 109 -16.45 6.56 4.83
CA ALA A 109 -17.74 7.19 4.55
C ALA A 109 -18.94 6.24 4.76
N ARG A 110 -18.80 4.96 4.38
CA ARG A 110 -19.86 3.95 4.62
C ARG A 110 -19.99 3.59 6.10
N ALA A 111 -18.86 3.44 6.80
CA ALA A 111 -18.86 3.09 8.22
C ALA A 111 -19.45 4.23 9.05
N GLU A 112 -19.07 5.48 8.75
CA GLU A 112 -19.62 6.70 9.35
C GLU A 112 -21.14 6.75 9.17
N PHE A 113 -21.63 6.58 7.93
CA PHE A 113 -23.07 6.54 7.63
C PHE A 113 -23.84 5.47 8.44
N LEU A 114 -23.30 4.26 8.56
CA LEU A 114 -23.94 3.18 9.32
C LEU A 114 -23.88 3.38 10.84
N SER A 115 -22.95 4.21 11.32
CA SER A 115 -22.71 4.47 12.74
C SER A 115 -23.38 5.73 13.28
N ASP A 116 -23.95 6.59 12.42
CA ASP A 116 -24.70 7.77 12.84
C ASP A 116 -25.98 7.33 13.56
N PRO A 117 -26.19 7.64 14.85
CA PRO A 117 -27.40 7.25 15.58
C PRO A 117 -28.61 8.15 15.29
N ASN A 118 -28.48 9.17 14.43
CA ASN A 118 -29.55 10.12 14.11
C ASN A 118 -30.37 9.76 12.85
N TRP A 119 -30.41 8.49 12.46
CA TRP A 119 -31.38 7.97 11.48
C TRP A 119 -32.46 7.11 12.15
#